data_AF-A0A943MQQ4-F1
#
_entry.id   AF-A0A943MQQ4-F1
#
_cell.length_a   1.000
_cell.length_b   1.000
_cell.length_c   1.000
_cell.angle_alpha   90.00
_cell.angle_beta   90.00
_cell.angle_gamma   90.00
#
_symmetry.space_group_name_H-M   'P 1'
#
loop_
_entity.id
_entity.type
_entity.pdbx_description
1 polymer ?
#
loop_
_entity_poly.entity_id
_entity_poly.type
_entity_poly.pdbx_seq_one_letter_code
_entity_poly.pdbx_strand_id
1 'polypeptide(L)'
;MYSREEKLKAVELFIRYDKSPASVIREIGYPCRATLYAWHEEYLANGCDMPSVNNYRRYTEEQRRAAVDHFFEHGQCLARTIRALGYPSQELLAAWIDELEPGRRPKRSSAKRLTHENKQRAVVDLITRKGAAKDIADELGVERATLYNWKRKLLDEEVPCKLPRKRDDRSIEELEEYAESLRRDIDRLELQRTILEGTVELLGKDRSVDPGMLTNREKTILVESLRPTHKLNVLLDALGMAKSSYLYQRNALSKPDKHTDLLIRITEIFHESDGRYGYRRVHAALRLDEIVVSEKVVCRIMKEEGLIAKRPTKRKYSSYKGEISEAPENLVARDFHADDPNLLWLTDIAEFSIPAGKIYLSSIIDCFDGMCIAWSQSTSPNADLVNSMLDAAASKLHEGEHPIGHSDRGCHYRWPGWIERCERYGIT
;
A
#
# COMPACT_ATOMS: atom_id res chain seq x y z
N MET A 1 32.86 1.28 -12.93
CA MET A 1 33.87 0.33 -13.46
C MET A 1 34.08 -0.73 -12.38
N TYR A 2 34.13 -2.01 -12.74
CA TYR A 2 34.21 -3.12 -11.78
C TYR A 2 35.66 -3.50 -11.45
N SER A 3 35.95 -3.78 -10.19
CA SER A 3 37.28 -4.18 -9.70
C SER A 3 37.66 -5.59 -10.18
N ARG A 4 38.95 -5.95 -10.11
CA ARG A 4 39.42 -7.31 -10.49
C ARG A 4 38.71 -8.39 -9.67
N GLU A 5 38.52 -8.15 -8.38
CA GLU A 5 37.85 -9.07 -7.45
C GLU A 5 36.37 -9.25 -7.82
N GLU A 6 35.67 -8.17 -8.17
CA GLU A 6 34.28 -8.22 -8.61
C GLU A 6 34.12 -9.00 -9.93
N LYS A 7 35.08 -8.84 -10.86
CA LYS A 7 35.09 -9.60 -12.12
C LYS A 7 35.32 -11.09 -11.91
N LEU A 8 36.31 -11.45 -11.09
CA LEU A 8 36.61 -12.85 -10.76
C LEU A 8 35.41 -13.51 -10.07
N LYS A 9 34.84 -12.84 -9.06
CA LYS A 9 33.65 -13.33 -8.35
C LYS A 9 32.47 -13.59 -9.31
N ALA A 10 32.24 -12.68 -10.25
CA ALA A 10 31.18 -12.86 -11.24
C ALA A 10 31.44 -14.07 -12.17
N VAL A 11 32.68 -14.26 -12.62
CA VAL A 11 33.06 -15.40 -13.49
C VAL A 11 33.03 -16.73 -12.74
N GLU A 12 33.47 -16.78 -11.49
CA GLU A 12 33.41 -17.99 -10.65
C GLU A 12 31.97 -18.43 -10.41
N LEU A 13 31.07 -17.50 -10.05
CA LEU A 13 29.64 -17.79 -9.93
C LEU A 13 29.04 -18.26 -11.25
N PHE A 14 29.50 -17.69 -12.37
CA PHE A 14 29.06 -18.10 -13.69
C PHE A 14 29.45 -19.54 -14.02
N ILE A 15 30.65 -19.98 -13.65
CA ILE A 15 31.09 -21.37 -13.80
C ILE A 15 30.29 -22.27 -12.85
N ARG A 16 30.07 -21.84 -11.60
CA ARG A 16 29.31 -22.60 -10.59
C ARG A 16 27.86 -22.87 -10.99
N TYR A 17 27.22 -21.94 -11.71
CA TYR A 17 25.85 -22.08 -12.18
C TYR A 17 25.73 -22.60 -13.61
N ASP A 18 26.64 -23.48 -14.05
CA ASP A 18 26.62 -24.09 -15.39
C ASP A 18 26.49 -23.06 -16.52
N LYS A 19 27.20 -21.94 -16.40
CA LYS A 19 27.20 -20.83 -17.38
C LYS A 19 25.82 -20.20 -17.59
N SER A 20 24.98 -20.17 -16.55
CA SER A 20 23.71 -19.42 -16.51
C SER A 20 23.95 -17.96 -16.08
N PRO A 21 23.83 -16.96 -16.99
CA PRO A 21 24.02 -15.55 -16.63
C PRO A 21 22.89 -15.03 -15.74
N ALA A 22 21.68 -15.58 -15.92
CA ALA A 22 20.50 -15.16 -15.17
C ALA A 22 20.63 -15.47 -13.67
N SER A 23 21.26 -16.60 -13.33
CA SER A 23 21.50 -17.01 -11.95
C SER A 23 22.52 -16.10 -11.26
N VAL A 24 23.62 -15.78 -11.95
CA VAL A 24 24.66 -14.86 -11.44
C VAL A 24 24.09 -13.46 -11.23
N ILE A 25 23.37 -12.93 -12.22
CA ILE A 25 22.78 -11.59 -12.12
C ILE A 25 21.74 -11.53 -11.00
N ARG A 26 20.98 -12.60 -10.76
CA ARG A 26 20.02 -12.66 -9.65
C ARG A 26 20.71 -12.62 -8.29
N GLU A 27 21.90 -13.20 -8.17
CA GLU A 27 22.63 -13.29 -6.89
C GLU A 27 23.44 -12.03 -6.59
N ILE A 28 24.21 -11.51 -7.56
CA ILE A 28 25.11 -10.37 -7.32
C ILE A 28 24.64 -9.06 -7.96
N GLY A 29 23.62 -9.07 -8.83
CA GLY A 29 23.03 -7.86 -9.41
C GLY A 29 23.82 -7.21 -10.56
N TYR A 30 25.01 -7.70 -10.86
CA TYR A 30 25.91 -7.24 -11.93
C TYR A 30 26.71 -8.43 -12.49
N PRO A 31 27.45 -8.31 -13.61
CA PRO A 31 27.34 -7.33 -14.69
C PRO A 31 26.19 -7.69 -15.66
N CYS A 32 25.98 -6.94 -16.74
CA CYS A 32 25.00 -7.34 -17.74
C CYS A 32 25.45 -8.62 -18.49
N ARG A 33 24.47 -9.35 -19.06
CA ARG A 33 24.68 -10.66 -19.68
C ARG A 33 25.81 -10.69 -20.72
N ALA A 34 25.92 -9.66 -21.57
CA ALA A 34 26.96 -9.57 -22.60
C ALA A 34 28.36 -9.41 -21.99
N THR A 35 28.49 -8.61 -20.94
CA THR A 35 29.75 -8.38 -20.26
C THR A 35 30.23 -9.62 -19.50
N LEU A 36 29.32 -10.40 -18.93
CA LEU A 36 29.68 -11.65 -18.23
C LEU A 36 30.28 -12.70 -19.18
N TYR A 37 29.70 -12.85 -20.38
CA TYR A 37 30.27 -13.73 -21.41
C TYR A 37 31.67 -13.25 -21.83
N ALA A 38 31.83 -11.95 -22.07
CA ALA A 38 33.13 -11.38 -22.45
C ALA A 38 34.20 -11.58 -21.35
N TRP A 39 33.85 -11.40 -20.07
CA TRP A 39 34.78 -11.65 -18.97
C TRP A 39 35.11 -13.14 -18.81
N HIS A 40 34.16 -14.04 -19.04
CA HIS A 40 34.42 -15.48 -19.01
C HIS A 40 35.33 -15.92 -20.16
N GLU A 41 35.16 -15.37 -21.37
CA GLU A 41 36.10 -15.59 -22.48
C GLU A 41 37.50 -15.04 -22.19
N GLU A 42 37.58 -13.83 -21.60
CA GLU A 42 38.85 -13.21 -21.20
C GLU A 42 39.55 -14.00 -20.08
N TYR A 43 38.80 -14.55 -19.12
CA TYR A 43 39.29 -15.43 -18.06
C TYR A 43 39.88 -16.73 -18.61
N LEU A 44 39.22 -17.34 -19.60
CA LEU A 44 39.75 -18.54 -20.26
C LEU A 44 40.99 -18.24 -21.10
N ALA A 45 40.99 -17.12 -21.83
CA ALA A 45 42.10 -16.72 -22.69
C ALA A 45 43.39 -16.41 -21.89
N ASN A 46 43.26 -15.91 -20.66
CA ASN A 46 44.37 -15.58 -19.79
C ASN A 46 44.77 -16.71 -18.82
N GLY A 47 44.31 -17.95 -19.05
CA GLY A 47 44.73 -19.11 -18.27
C GLY A 47 44.12 -19.19 -16.87
N CYS A 48 42.82 -18.89 -16.77
CA CYS A 48 42.05 -18.90 -15.51
C CYS A 48 42.45 -17.80 -14.52
N ASP A 49 42.90 -16.65 -15.03
CA ASP A 49 43.09 -15.43 -14.24
C ASP A 49 42.55 -14.20 -14.99
N MET A 50 42.12 -13.18 -14.25
CA MET A 50 41.77 -11.88 -14.81
C MET A 50 42.93 -10.90 -14.66
N PRO A 51 43.44 -10.30 -15.75
CA PRO A 51 44.56 -9.37 -15.70
C PRO A 51 44.24 -8.13 -14.83
N SER A 52 45.17 -7.77 -13.94
CA SER A 52 44.99 -6.71 -12.94
C SER A 52 45.22 -5.28 -13.45
N VAL A 53 45.78 -5.12 -14.65
CA VAL A 53 46.09 -3.82 -15.23
C VAL A 53 45.35 -3.65 -16.54
N ASN A 54 44.68 -2.50 -16.67
CA ASN A 54 43.96 -2.08 -17.88
C ASN A 54 44.97 -1.93 -19.03
N ASN A 55 45.02 -2.89 -19.98
CA ASN A 55 46.02 -3.00 -21.07
C ASN A 55 45.90 -1.91 -22.17
N TYR A 56 45.77 -0.63 -21.79
CA TYR A 56 45.70 0.51 -22.71
C TYR A 56 47.02 1.28 -22.84
N ARG A 57 48.18 0.62 -22.82
CA ARG A 57 49.43 1.18 -23.38
C ARG A 57 49.72 0.52 -24.72
N ARG A 58 48.94 0.90 -25.75
CA ARG A 58 48.85 0.17 -27.03
C ARG A 58 49.64 0.79 -28.19
N TYR A 59 50.30 1.95 -28.02
CA TYR A 59 50.98 2.66 -29.13
C TYR A 59 52.30 3.31 -28.68
N THR A 60 53.34 3.19 -29.51
CA THR A 60 54.65 3.82 -29.29
C THR A 60 54.64 5.31 -29.63
N GLU A 61 55.56 6.11 -29.07
CA GLU A 61 55.65 7.56 -29.36
C GLU A 61 55.86 7.85 -30.86
N GLU A 62 56.58 7.00 -31.57
CA GLU A 62 56.76 7.10 -33.03
C GLU A 62 55.44 6.96 -33.78
N GLN A 63 54.59 6.01 -33.36
CA GLN A 63 53.26 5.82 -33.94
C GLN A 63 52.32 6.98 -33.61
N ARG A 64 52.46 7.59 -32.43
CA ARG A 64 51.70 8.79 -32.04
C ARG A 64 52.03 9.95 -32.96
N ARG A 65 53.33 10.20 -33.19
CA ARG A 65 53.80 11.28 -34.07
C ARG A 65 53.36 11.09 -35.51
N ALA A 66 53.54 9.90 -36.07
CA ALA A 66 53.12 9.58 -37.44
C ALA A 66 51.60 9.79 -37.66
N ALA A 67 50.77 9.49 -36.66
CA ALA A 67 49.33 9.71 -36.75
C ALA A 67 48.95 11.20 -36.72
N VAL A 68 49.66 12.02 -35.93
CA VAL A 68 49.44 13.47 -35.88
C VAL A 68 49.94 14.15 -37.16
N ASP A 69 51.11 13.76 -37.67
CA ASP A 69 51.67 14.30 -38.92
C ASP A 69 50.73 14.00 -40.11
N HIS A 70 50.26 12.76 -40.23
CA HIS A 70 49.29 12.39 -41.26
C HIS A 70 47.98 13.20 -41.14
N PHE A 71 47.52 13.51 -39.93
CA PHE A 71 46.33 14.35 -39.74
C PHE A 71 46.51 15.76 -40.29
N PHE A 72 47.69 16.38 -40.09
CA PHE A 72 47.97 17.71 -40.60
C PHE A 72 48.20 17.74 -42.11
N GLU A 73 48.86 16.73 -42.67
CA GLU A 73 49.09 16.63 -44.12
C GLU A 73 47.79 16.34 -44.91
N HIS A 74 46.86 15.57 -44.34
CA HIS A 74 45.69 15.05 -45.08
C HIS A 74 44.37 15.76 -44.71
N GLY A 75 44.44 17.08 -44.51
CA GLY A 75 43.26 17.96 -44.43
C GLY A 75 42.52 17.96 -43.09
N GLN A 76 43.22 17.66 -41.98
CA GLN A 76 42.74 17.85 -40.61
C GLN A 76 41.40 17.14 -40.29
N CYS A 77 41.21 15.94 -40.83
CA CYS A 77 40.01 15.12 -40.59
C CYS A 77 40.35 13.85 -39.79
N LEU A 78 39.91 13.79 -38.53
CA LEU A 78 40.20 12.66 -37.63
C LEU A 78 39.75 11.31 -38.23
N ALA A 79 38.53 11.26 -38.76
CA ALA A 79 37.97 10.04 -39.35
C ALA A 79 38.66 9.59 -40.64
N ARG A 80 39.38 10.48 -41.33
CA ARG A 80 40.15 10.15 -42.53
C ARG A 80 41.50 9.54 -42.14
N THR A 81 42.20 10.15 -41.19
CA THR A 81 43.46 9.63 -40.65
C THR A 81 43.29 8.20 -40.09
N ILE A 82 42.19 7.95 -39.38
CA ILE A 82 41.92 6.63 -38.79
C ILE A 82 41.64 5.57 -39.85
N ARG A 83 40.93 5.93 -40.93
CA ARG A 83 40.71 5.01 -42.05
C ARG A 83 42.00 4.70 -42.82
N ALA A 84 42.94 5.65 -42.88
CA ALA A 84 44.20 5.46 -43.58
C ALA A 84 45.20 4.61 -42.78
N LEU A 85 45.33 4.87 -41.47
CA LEU A 85 46.30 4.19 -40.62
C LEU A 85 45.74 2.93 -39.93
N GLY A 86 44.43 2.81 -39.79
CA GLY A 86 43.77 1.69 -39.09
C GLY A 86 43.83 1.79 -37.56
N TYR A 87 44.52 2.79 -37.03
CA TYR A 87 44.65 3.16 -35.61
C TYR A 87 44.90 4.68 -35.51
N PRO A 88 44.77 5.32 -34.34
CA PRO A 88 44.07 4.94 -33.10
C PRO A 88 42.56 5.28 -33.16
N SER A 89 41.85 5.25 -32.03
CA SER A 89 40.45 5.74 -31.95
C SER A 89 40.36 7.27 -32.10
N GLN A 90 39.18 7.77 -32.47
CA GLN A 90 38.95 9.20 -32.74
C GLN A 90 39.26 10.11 -31.54
N GLU A 91 38.93 9.66 -30.34
CA GLU A 91 39.18 10.38 -29.09
C GLU A 91 40.67 10.40 -28.75
N LEU A 92 41.38 9.29 -29.02
CA LEU A 92 42.79 9.17 -28.72
C LEU A 92 43.65 10.00 -29.69
N LEU A 93 43.31 10.00 -30.99
CA LEU A 93 43.95 10.89 -31.97
C LEU A 93 43.72 12.36 -31.63
N ALA A 94 42.51 12.74 -31.20
CA ALA A 94 42.23 14.10 -30.77
C ALA A 94 43.06 14.52 -29.55
N ALA A 95 43.24 13.61 -28.58
CA ALA A 95 44.10 13.84 -27.43
C ALA A 95 45.58 13.98 -27.81
N TRP A 96 46.09 13.14 -28.73
CA TRP A 96 47.47 13.25 -29.22
C TRP A 96 47.75 14.55 -29.97
N ILE A 97 46.78 15.03 -30.77
CA ILE A 97 46.89 16.33 -31.44
C ILE A 97 46.90 17.46 -30.42
N ASP A 98 46.00 17.41 -29.43
CA ASP A 98 45.92 18.44 -28.39
C ASP A 98 47.19 18.45 -27.48
N GLU A 99 47.90 17.33 -27.34
CA GLU A 99 49.15 17.19 -26.58
C GLU A 99 50.42 17.58 -27.37
N LEU A 100 50.54 17.16 -28.63
CA LEU A 100 51.73 17.39 -29.46
C LEU A 100 51.70 18.75 -30.19
N GLU A 101 50.52 19.24 -30.58
CA GLU A 101 50.33 20.57 -31.19
C GLU A 101 49.08 21.30 -30.61
N PRO A 102 49.17 21.83 -29.37
CA PRO A 102 48.04 22.47 -28.71
C PRO A 102 47.49 23.66 -29.53
N GLY A 103 46.17 23.67 -29.75
CA GLY A 103 45.44 24.81 -30.32
C GLY A 103 45.25 24.80 -31.85
N ARG A 104 45.89 23.88 -32.57
CA ARG A 104 45.75 23.77 -34.04
C ARG A 104 44.53 22.98 -34.52
N ARG A 105 43.81 22.32 -33.61
CA ARG A 105 42.62 21.54 -33.93
C ARG A 105 41.36 22.44 -33.97
N PRO A 106 40.61 22.51 -35.09
CA PRO A 106 39.36 23.25 -35.14
C PRO A 106 38.28 22.58 -34.25
N LYS A 107 37.90 23.24 -33.15
CA LYS A 107 36.77 22.82 -32.30
C LYS A 107 35.47 23.39 -32.87
N ARG A 108 34.52 22.53 -33.28
CA ARG A 108 33.17 22.99 -33.62
C ARG A 108 32.47 23.50 -32.36
N SER A 109 32.03 24.75 -32.36
CA SER A 109 31.17 25.29 -31.30
C SER A 109 29.83 24.55 -31.31
N SER A 110 29.51 23.85 -30.23
CA SER A 110 28.20 23.20 -30.10
C SER A 110 27.12 24.26 -29.98
N ALA A 111 26.10 24.20 -30.84
CA ALA A 111 24.92 25.05 -30.78
C ALA A 111 24.32 25.08 -29.36
N LYS A 112 23.90 26.27 -28.89
CA LYS A 112 23.26 26.52 -27.59
C LYS A 112 22.22 25.42 -27.31
N ARG A 113 22.45 24.59 -26.29
CA ARG A 113 21.50 23.53 -25.89
C ARG A 113 20.25 24.18 -25.30
N LEU A 114 19.17 24.29 -26.06
CA LEU A 114 17.85 24.62 -25.50
C LEU A 114 17.39 23.49 -24.57
N THR A 115 16.92 23.86 -23.38
CA THR A 115 16.36 22.96 -22.36
C THR A 115 15.09 22.26 -22.86
N HIS A 116 14.75 21.11 -22.27
CA HIS A 116 13.57 20.33 -22.66
C HIS A 116 12.26 21.10 -22.45
N GLU A 117 12.14 21.83 -21.34
CA GLU A 117 10.99 22.68 -21.04
C GLU A 117 10.76 23.75 -22.10
N ASN A 118 11.82 24.41 -22.57
CA ASN A 118 11.71 25.41 -23.63
C ASN A 118 11.22 24.79 -24.94
N LYS A 119 11.57 23.54 -25.24
CA LYS A 119 11.05 22.82 -26.41
C LYS A 119 9.58 22.47 -26.25
N GLN A 120 9.14 22.04 -25.06
CA GLN A 120 7.74 21.75 -24.78
C GLN A 120 6.88 23.02 -24.89
N ARG A 121 7.34 24.12 -24.29
CA ARG A 121 6.66 25.43 -24.39
C ARG A 121 6.54 25.87 -25.85
N ALA A 122 7.63 25.77 -26.61
CA ALA A 122 7.63 26.08 -28.04
C ALA A 122 6.62 25.24 -28.85
N VAL A 123 6.42 23.97 -28.48
CA VAL A 123 5.43 23.11 -29.14
C VAL A 123 4.00 23.47 -28.73
N VAL A 124 3.76 23.78 -27.46
CA VAL A 124 2.45 24.26 -26.98
C VAL A 124 2.09 25.56 -27.70
N ASP A 125 3.00 26.52 -27.74
CA ASP A 125 2.82 27.81 -28.43
C ASP A 125 2.59 27.58 -29.93
N LEU A 126 3.28 26.63 -30.55
CA LEU A 126 3.08 26.27 -31.96
C LEU A 126 1.67 25.71 -32.23
N ILE A 127 1.03 25.04 -31.27
CA ILE A 127 -0.31 24.45 -31.40
C ILE A 127 -1.39 25.50 -31.13
N THR A 128 -1.19 26.36 -30.13
CA THR A 128 -2.16 27.37 -29.70
C THR A 128 -2.05 28.70 -30.47
N ARG A 129 -1.05 28.82 -31.36
CA ARG A 129 -0.80 30.06 -32.10
C ARG A 129 -2.01 30.54 -32.92
N LYS A 130 -2.21 31.85 -32.91
CA LYS A 130 -3.06 32.58 -33.86
C LYS A 130 -2.28 33.19 -35.03
N GLY A 131 -0.94 33.19 -34.97
CA GLY A 131 -0.02 33.78 -35.95
C GLY A 131 0.85 32.78 -36.71
N ALA A 132 1.89 33.27 -37.41
CA ALA A 132 2.76 32.45 -38.23
C ALA A 132 3.75 31.65 -37.37
N ALA A 133 4.03 30.40 -37.76
CA ALA A 133 5.01 29.56 -37.07
C ALA A 133 6.46 30.10 -37.14
N LYS A 134 6.70 31.10 -38.00
CA LYS A 134 8.01 31.71 -38.18
C LYS A 134 8.34 32.67 -37.04
N ASP A 135 7.36 33.40 -36.53
CA ASP A 135 7.54 34.38 -35.46
C ASP A 135 8.02 33.70 -34.16
N ILE A 136 7.44 32.53 -33.85
CA ILE A 136 7.84 31.66 -32.72
C ILE A 136 9.26 31.10 -32.93
N ALA A 137 9.62 30.83 -34.18
CA ALA A 137 10.93 30.29 -34.54
C ALA A 137 12.02 31.34 -34.34
N ASP A 138 11.74 32.57 -34.77
CA ASP A 138 12.63 33.72 -34.66
C ASP A 138 12.82 34.13 -33.19
N GLU A 139 11.76 34.08 -32.36
CA GLU A 139 11.84 34.36 -30.91
C GLU A 139 12.75 33.37 -30.16
N LEU A 140 12.75 32.11 -30.57
CA LEU A 140 13.57 31.05 -29.98
C LEU A 140 14.94 30.90 -30.66
N GLY A 141 15.21 31.67 -31.72
CA GLY A 141 16.42 31.57 -32.52
C GLY A 141 16.62 30.21 -33.18
N VAL A 142 15.52 29.51 -33.51
CA VAL A 142 15.54 28.21 -34.18
C VAL A 142 14.89 28.27 -35.54
N GLU A 143 15.32 27.41 -36.45
CA GLU A 143 14.71 27.32 -37.76
C GLU A 143 13.28 26.75 -37.66
N ARG A 144 12.35 27.27 -38.46
CA ARG A 144 10.94 26.82 -38.52
C ARG A 144 10.80 25.30 -38.62
N ALA A 145 11.65 24.64 -39.41
CA ALA A 145 11.63 23.18 -39.57
C ALA A 145 11.86 22.44 -38.24
N THR A 146 12.68 23.02 -37.35
CA THR A 146 13.01 22.45 -36.05
C THR A 146 11.80 22.42 -35.11
N LEU A 147 10.96 23.45 -35.13
CA LEU A 147 9.71 23.50 -34.36
C LEU A 147 8.73 22.39 -34.77
N TYR A 148 8.56 22.15 -36.08
CA TYR A 148 7.69 21.07 -36.56
C TYR A 148 8.26 19.68 -36.25
N ASN A 149 9.59 19.53 -36.28
CA ASN A 149 10.23 18.29 -35.87
C ASN A 149 10.08 18.02 -34.36
N TRP A 150 10.12 19.05 -33.51
CA TRP A 150 9.82 18.91 -32.08
C TRP A 150 8.36 18.58 -31.84
N LYS A 151 7.42 19.25 -32.54
CA LYS A 151 5.99 18.91 -32.48
C LYS A 151 5.76 17.44 -32.82
N ARG A 152 6.40 16.94 -33.89
CA ARG A 152 6.30 15.53 -34.26
C ARG A 152 6.87 14.65 -33.15
N LYS A 153 8.12 14.86 -32.74
CA LYS A 153 8.74 13.99 -31.72
C LYS A 153 8.04 13.98 -30.36
N LEU A 154 7.47 15.10 -29.91
CA LEU A 154 6.85 15.22 -28.58
C LEU A 154 5.38 14.79 -28.54
N LEU A 155 4.69 14.69 -29.68
CA LEU A 155 3.27 14.31 -29.74
C LEU A 155 3.01 12.92 -30.35
N ASP A 156 3.96 12.37 -31.10
CA ASP A 156 3.77 11.15 -31.91
C ASP A 156 4.10 9.85 -31.13
N GLU A 157 4.42 9.93 -29.83
CA GLU A 157 4.64 8.73 -28.98
C GLU A 157 3.33 8.06 -28.50
N GLU A 158 2.14 8.67 -28.67
CA GLU A 158 0.88 8.04 -28.22
C GLU A 158 -0.25 7.90 -29.25
N VAL A 159 -0.16 8.43 -30.49
CA VAL A 159 -1.26 8.24 -31.48
C VAL A 159 -0.74 8.19 -32.92
N PRO A 160 -0.95 7.10 -33.68
CA PRO A 160 -0.66 7.08 -35.11
C PRO A 160 -1.64 7.99 -35.88
N CYS A 161 -1.26 9.25 -36.13
CA CYS A 161 -2.04 10.17 -36.96
C CYS A 161 -1.78 9.94 -38.46
N LYS A 162 -2.20 8.78 -38.97
CA LYS A 162 -2.59 8.63 -40.38
C LYS A 162 -3.97 8.00 -40.42
N LEU A 163 -5.00 8.84 -40.28
CA LEU A 163 -6.32 8.48 -40.78
C LEU A 163 -6.22 8.37 -42.31
N PRO A 164 -6.67 7.25 -42.92
CA PRO A 164 -6.81 7.21 -44.37
C PRO A 164 -7.81 8.30 -44.75
N ARG A 165 -7.41 9.23 -45.63
CA ARG A 165 -8.37 10.15 -46.26
C ARG A 165 -9.21 9.34 -47.24
N LYS A 166 -10.19 8.62 -46.71
CA LYS A 166 -11.34 8.20 -47.51
C LYS A 166 -12.02 9.51 -47.92
N ARG A 167 -12.12 9.75 -49.23
CA ARG A 167 -13.04 10.77 -49.73
C ARG A 167 -14.41 10.32 -49.25
N ASP A 168 -15.05 11.14 -48.45
CA ASP A 168 -16.39 10.87 -47.99
C ASP A 168 -17.27 11.15 -49.21
N ASP A 169 -17.58 10.11 -49.99
CA ASP A 169 -18.42 10.21 -51.20
C ASP A 169 -19.90 10.43 -50.86
N ARG A 170 -20.18 10.82 -49.61
CA ARG A 170 -21.51 11.12 -49.10
C ARG A 170 -22.05 12.40 -49.73
N SER A 171 -23.31 12.40 -50.11
CA SER A 171 -23.98 13.60 -50.61
C SER A 171 -24.06 14.68 -49.51
N ILE A 172 -24.30 15.94 -49.89
CA ILE A 172 -24.48 17.03 -48.91
C ILE A 172 -25.62 16.68 -47.93
N GLU A 173 -26.70 16.10 -48.43
CA GLU A 173 -27.85 15.64 -47.63
C GLU A 173 -27.45 14.55 -46.62
N GLU A 174 -26.65 13.55 -47.04
CA GLU A 174 -26.15 12.49 -46.14
C GLU A 174 -25.20 13.03 -45.05
N LEU A 175 -24.43 14.08 -45.38
CA LEU A 175 -23.57 14.77 -44.41
C LEU A 175 -24.37 15.61 -43.41
N GLU A 176 -25.46 16.25 -43.86
CA GLU A 176 -26.39 16.99 -43.01
C GLU A 176 -27.13 16.05 -42.04
N GLU A 177 -27.66 14.92 -42.53
CA GLU A 177 -28.27 13.89 -41.68
C GLU A 177 -27.27 13.33 -40.66
N TYR A 178 -26.02 13.08 -41.09
CA TYR A 178 -24.97 12.62 -40.20
C TYR A 178 -24.63 13.68 -39.14
N ALA A 179 -24.53 14.95 -39.51
CA ALA A 179 -24.30 16.04 -38.57
C ALA A 179 -25.45 16.18 -37.56
N GLU A 180 -26.70 16.00 -37.99
CA GLU A 180 -27.84 15.94 -37.08
C GLU A 180 -27.79 14.73 -36.16
N SER A 181 -27.40 13.56 -36.66
CA SER A 181 -27.23 12.35 -35.83
C SER A 181 -26.19 12.57 -34.74
N LEU A 182 -25.06 13.19 -35.09
CA LEU A 182 -24.00 13.51 -34.14
C LEU A 182 -24.46 14.54 -33.10
N ARG A 183 -25.24 15.55 -33.50
CA ARG A 183 -25.82 16.50 -32.54
C ARG A 183 -26.76 15.80 -31.56
N ARG A 184 -27.62 14.90 -32.04
CA ARG A 184 -28.49 14.07 -31.17
C ARG A 184 -27.68 13.20 -30.21
N ASP A 185 -26.57 12.63 -30.68
CA ASP A 185 -25.66 11.83 -29.84
C ASP A 185 -24.95 12.69 -28.78
N ILE A 186 -24.51 13.90 -29.12
CA ILE A 186 -23.94 14.87 -28.17
C ILE A 186 -24.97 15.20 -27.09
N ASP A 187 -26.18 15.59 -27.46
CA ASP A 187 -27.26 15.93 -26.51
C ASP A 187 -27.56 14.75 -25.57
N ARG A 188 -27.58 13.51 -26.11
CA ARG A 188 -27.79 12.29 -25.31
C ARG A 188 -26.65 12.07 -24.31
N LEU A 189 -25.40 12.23 -24.74
CA LEU A 189 -24.24 12.01 -23.89
C LEU A 189 -24.12 13.08 -22.81
N GLU A 190 -24.43 14.34 -23.12
CA GLU A 190 -24.47 15.44 -22.16
C GLU A 190 -25.52 15.20 -21.06
N LEU A 191 -26.70 14.71 -21.45
CA LEU A 191 -27.74 14.31 -20.50
C LEU A 191 -27.27 13.17 -19.58
N GLN A 192 -26.69 12.11 -20.16
CA GLN A 192 -26.17 10.98 -19.38
C GLN A 192 -25.09 11.41 -18.40
N ARG A 193 -24.17 12.28 -18.83
CA ARG A 193 -23.14 12.86 -17.97
C ARG A 193 -23.76 13.64 -16.81
N THR A 194 -24.73 14.51 -17.09
CA THR A 194 -25.41 15.31 -16.07
C THR A 194 -26.11 14.43 -15.03
N ILE A 195 -26.76 13.35 -15.48
CA ILE A 195 -27.39 12.36 -14.60
C ILE A 195 -26.36 11.66 -13.72
N LEU A 196 -25.23 11.22 -14.30
CA LEU A 196 -24.15 10.58 -13.54
C LEU A 196 -23.54 11.54 -12.51
N GLU A 197 -23.25 12.78 -12.89
CA GLU A 197 -22.73 13.81 -11.99
C GLU A 197 -23.68 14.05 -10.80
N GLY A 198 -24.98 14.23 -11.06
CA GLY A 198 -25.97 14.38 -10.00
C GLY A 198 -26.17 13.11 -9.17
N THR A 199 -25.96 11.92 -9.75
CA THR A 199 -26.00 10.64 -9.02
C THR A 199 -24.84 10.52 -8.04
N VAL A 200 -23.63 10.95 -8.45
CA VAL A 200 -22.45 11.00 -7.58
C VAL A 200 -22.66 11.97 -6.43
N GLU A 201 -23.25 13.14 -6.71
CA GLU A 201 -23.57 14.13 -5.68
C GLU A 201 -24.55 13.59 -4.63
N LEU A 202 -25.56 12.82 -5.07
CA LEU A 202 -26.57 12.22 -4.18
C LEU A 202 -26.07 11.04 -3.35
N LEU A 203 -25.30 10.12 -3.93
CA LEU A 203 -24.88 8.87 -3.29
C LEU A 203 -23.55 8.99 -2.51
N GLY A 204 -22.76 10.03 -2.76
CA GLY A 204 -21.40 10.15 -2.24
C GLY A 204 -20.44 9.13 -2.89
N LYS A 205 -19.18 9.10 -2.43
CA LYS A 205 -18.12 8.25 -3.02
C LYS A 205 -18.25 6.75 -2.71
N ASP A 206 -19.21 6.35 -1.88
CA ASP A 206 -19.20 5.04 -1.21
C ASP A 206 -20.14 4.00 -1.87
N ARG A 207 -20.94 4.37 -2.87
CA ARG A 207 -21.85 3.47 -3.60
C ARG A 207 -21.53 3.41 -5.08
N SER A 208 -21.74 2.24 -5.69
CA SER A 208 -21.63 2.04 -7.14
C SER A 208 -22.51 3.05 -7.90
N VAL A 209 -21.91 3.79 -8.84
CA VAL A 209 -22.51 4.92 -9.59
C VAL A 209 -23.42 4.43 -10.72
N ASP A 210 -24.30 3.48 -10.45
CA ASP A 210 -25.28 3.01 -11.43
C ASP A 210 -26.63 3.73 -11.22
N PRO A 211 -27.05 4.64 -12.13
CA PRO A 211 -28.35 5.30 -12.05
C PRO A 211 -29.54 4.32 -12.05
N GLY A 212 -29.35 3.10 -12.56
CA GLY A 212 -30.35 2.03 -12.54
C GLY A 212 -30.66 1.50 -11.14
N MET A 213 -29.69 1.56 -10.23
CA MET A 213 -29.81 1.06 -8.85
C MET A 213 -30.45 2.07 -7.89
N LEU A 214 -30.67 3.31 -8.33
CA LEU A 214 -31.31 4.35 -7.53
C LEU A 214 -32.76 3.95 -7.19
N THR A 215 -33.14 4.15 -5.94
CA THR A 215 -34.53 4.01 -5.51
C THR A 215 -35.41 5.07 -6.19
N ASN A 216 -36.71 4.79 -6.31
CA ASN A 216 -37.65 5.77 -6.89
C ASN A 216 -37.67 7.10 -6.12
N ARG A 217 -37.35 7.10 -4.83
CA ARG A 217 -37.22 8.32 -4.03
C ARG A 217 -35.96 9.12 -4.44
N GLU A 218 -34.81 8.47 -4.51
CA GLU A 218 -33.54 9.10 -4.92
C GLU A 218 -33.60 9.62 -6.36
N LYS A 219 -34.15 8.83 -7.29
CA LYS A 219 -34.41 9.26 -8.67
C LYS A 219 -35.30 10.50 -8.72
N THR A 220 -36.30 10.62 -7.85
CA THR A 220 -37.16 11.81 -7.79
C THR A 220 -36.42 13.04 -7.29
N ILE A 221 -35.53 12.90 -6.32
CA ILE A 221 -34.68 13.99 -5.83
C ILE A 221 -33.75 14.48 -6.94
N LEU A 222 -33.13 13.55 -7.68
CA LEU A 222 -32.27 13.84 -8.84
C LEU A 222 -33.06 14.53 -9.97
N VAL A 223 -34.29 14.08 -10.24
CA VAL A 223 -35.16 14.72 -11.25
C VAL A 223 -35.49 16.15 -10.85
N GLU A 224 -35.80 16.43 -9.58
CA GLU A 224 -36.08 17.80 -9.12
C GLU A 224 -34.84 18.72 -9.19
N SER A 225 -33.63 18.21 -8.92
CA SER A 225 -32.41 19.00 -9.04
C SER A 225 -32.05 19.34 -10.50
N LEU A 226 -32.30 18.41 -11.43
CA LEU A 226 -32.01 18.58 -12.87
C LEU A 226 -33.15 19.22 -13.67
N ARG A 227 -34.32 19.39 -13.04
CA ARG A 227 -35.51 19.98 -13.65
C ARG A 227 -35.32 21.39 -14.24
N PRO A 228 -34.49 22.29 -13.65
CA PRO A 228 -34.28 23.63 -14.21
C PRO A 228 -33.56 23.61 -15.57
N THR A 229 -32.73 22.60 -15.83
CA THR A 229 -31.88 22.51 -17.02
C THR A 229 -32.46 21.57 -18.09
N HIS A 230 -33.26 20.57 -17.71
CA HIS A 230 -33.76 19.54 -18.62
C HIS A 230 -35.28 19.32 -18.53
N LYS A 231 -35.90 18.91 -19.64
CA LYS A 231 -37.34 18.60 -19.69
C LYS A 231 -37.65 17.32 -18.88
N LEU A 232 -38.75 17.35 -18.13
CA LEU A 232 -39.16 16.23 -17.26
C LEU A 232 -39.25 14.88 -17.99
N ASN A 233 -39.89 14.82 -19.17
CA ASN A 233 -40.05 13.56 -19.89
C ASN A 233 -38.70 12.93 -20.26
N VAL A 234 -37.73 13.75 -20.67
CA VAL A 234 -36.38 13.31 -21.04
C VAL A 234 -35.64 12.71 -19.83
N LEU A 235 -35.77 13.35 -18.65
CA LEU A 235 -35.18 12.85 -17.41
C LEU A 235 -35.83 11.54 -16.94
N LEU A 236 -37.15 11.43 -17.04
CA LEU A 236 -37.90 10.23 -16.66
C LEU A 236 -37.54 9.04 -17.57
N ASP A 237 -37.45 9.27 -18.88
CA ASP A 237 -37.06 8.24 -19.85
C ASP A 237 -35.61 7.78 -19.60
N ALA A 238 -34.68 8.72 -19.38
CA ALA A 238 -33.28 8.41 -19.11
C ALA A 238 -33.06 7.64 -17.80
N LEU A 239 -33.87 7.89 -16.76
CA LEU A 239 -33.81 7.20 -15.48
C LEU A 239 -34.69 5.94 -15.41
N GLY A 240 -35.45 5.64 -16.46
CA GLY A 240 -36.40 4.53 -16.52
C GLY A 240 -37.50 4.64 -15.44
N MET A 241 -38.01 5.84 -15.19
CA MET A 241 -39.02 6.11 -14.16
C MET A 241 -40.37 6.48 -14.77
N ALA A 242 -41.43 5.78 -14.37
CA ALA A 242 -42.79 6.16 -14.77
C ALA A 242 -43.21 7.50 -14.15
N LYS A 243 -43.92 8.33 -14.92
CA LYS A 243 -44.44 9.64 -14.48
C LYS A 243 -45.34 9.55 -13.24
N SER A 244 -46.13 8.49 -13.11
CA SER A 244 -46.97 8.23 -11.94
C SER A 244 -46.14 8.00 -10.67
N SER A 245 -45.04 7.24 -10.77
CA SER A 245 -44.10 7.01 -9.67
C SER A 245 -43.40 8.29 -9.24
N TYR A 246 -42.97 9.12 -10.20
CA TYR A 246 -42.40 10.44 -9.93
C TYR A 246 -43.37 11.34 -9.17
N LEU A 247 -44.61 11.48 -9.64
CA LEU A 247 -45.63 12.31 -8.97
C LEU A 247 -45.96 11.80 -7.56
N TYR A 248 -46.03 10.48 -7.38
CA TYR A 248 -46.23 9.87 -6.07
C TYR A 248 -45.10 10.22 -5.11
N GLN A 249 -43.85 10.02 -5.52
CA GLN A 249 -42.68 10.30 -4.70
C GLN A 249 -42.51 11.79 -4.42
N ARG A 250 -42.79 12.66 -5.39
CA ARG A 250 -42.78 14.11 -5.20
C ARG A 250 -43.80 14.54 -4.14
N ASN A 251 -45.01 13.99 -4.19
CA ASN A 251 -46.04 14.26 -3.19
C ASN A 251 -45.69 13.66 -1.82
N ALA A 252 -44.94 12.55 -1.78
CA ALA A 252 -44.44 11.97 -0.53
C ALA A 252 -43.32 12.82 0.09
N LEU A 253 -42.42 13.37 -0.73
CA LEU A 253 -41.34 14.28 -0.31
C LEU A 253 -41.88 15.64 0.16
N SER A 254 -43.00 16.11 -0.41
CA SER A 254 -43.61 17.39 -0.02
C SER A 254 -44.44 17.31 1.28
N LYS A 255 -44.69 16.11 1.81
CA LYS A 255 -45.36 15.97 3.10
C LYS A 255 -44.35 16.31 4.20
N PRO A 256 -44.70 17.17 5.17
CA PRO A 256 -43.85 17.36 6.34
C PRO A 256 -43.61 16.00 6.99
N ASP A 257 -42.37 15.72 7.37
CA ASP A 257 -42.05 14.46 8.03
C ASP A 257 -42.92 14.38 9.29
N LYS A 258 -43.80 13.38 9.33
CA LYS A 258 -44.74 13.15 10.44
C LYS A 258 -43.99 13.02 11.78
N HIS A 259 -42.69 12.77 11.72
CA HIS A 259 -41.84 12.56 12.86
C HIS A 259 -40.94 13.74 13.20
N THR A 260 -41.01 14.90 12.52
CA THR A 260 -40.16 16.06 12.88
C THR A 260 -40.41 16.51 14.32
N ASP A 261 -41.67 16.69 14.72
CA ASP A 261 -41.99 17.12 16.09
C ASP A 261 -41.61 16.03 17.11
N LEU A 262 -41.78 14.76 16.72
CA LEU A 262 -41.41 13.62 17.54
C LEU A 262 -39.89 13.50 17.73
N LEU A 263 -39.11 13.80 16.69
CA LEU A 263 -37.66 13.83 16.68
C LEU A 263 -37.16 14.87 17.68
N ILE A 264 -37.69 16.09 17.60
CA ILE A 264 -37.35 17.19 18.51
C ILE A 264 -37.58 16.75 19.94
N ARG A 265 -38.76 16.19 20.24
CA ARG A 265 -39.08 15.74 21.61
C ARG A 265 -38.21 14.58 22.08
N ILE A 266 -37.91 13.61 21.21
CA ILE A 266 -36.99 12.49 21.53
C ILE A 266 -35.60 13.01 21.89
N THR A 267 -35.09 13.98 21.11
CA THR A 267 -33.78 14.58 21.30
C THR A 267 -33.72 15.40 22.59
N GLU A 268 -34.76 16.18 22.90
CA GLU A 268 -34.91 16.88 24.18
C GLU A 268 -34.83 15.92 25.36
N ILE A 269 -35.70 14.90 25.40
CA ILE A 269 -35.73 13.89 26.48
C ILE A 269 -34.37 13.20 26.63
N PHE A 270 -33.71 12.90 25.51
CA PHE A 270 -32.39 12.28 25.53
C PHE A 270 -31.34 13.19 26.18
N HIS A 271 -31.30 14.47 25.80
CA HIS A 271 -30.35 15.44 26.36
C HIS A 271 -30.66 15.85 27.80
N GLU A 272 -31.94 16.00 28.18
CA GLU A 272 -32.38 16.19 29.57
C GLU A 272 -31.92 15.04 30.48
N SER A 273 -31.77 13.83 29.92
CA SER A 273 -31.24 12.66 30.63
C SER A 273 -29.71 12.54 30.63
N ASP A 274 -28.96 13.55 30.15
CA ASP A 274 -27.52 13.52 29.87
C ASP A 274 -27.08 12.39 28.91
N GLY A 275 -28.00 11.91 28.08
CA GLY A 275 -27.82 10.76 27.21
C GLY A 275 -27.81 9.41 27.94
N ARG A 276 -28.39 9.32 29.14
CA ARG A 276 -28.51 8.05 29.89
C ARG A 276 -29.67 7.19 29.42
N TYR A 277 -30.70 7.79 28.83
CA TYR A 277 -31.91 7.08 28.44
C TYR A 277 -31.76 6.43 27.07
N GLY A 278 -31.95 5.12 27.01
CA GLY A 278 -32.16 4.40 25.75
C GLY A 278 -33.61 4.46 25.29
N TYR A 279 -33.89 3.96 24.09
CA TYR A 279 -35.20 4.05 23.43
C TYR A 279 -36.39 3.59 24.28
N ARG A 280 -36.23 2.58 25.16
CA ARG A 280 -37.28 2.14 26.09
C ARG A 280 -37.65 3.22 27.11
N ARG A 281 -36.65 3.91 27.67
CA ARG A 281 -36.87 4.97 28.66
C ARG A 281 -37.37 6.24 27.99
N VAL A 282 -36.88 6.57 26.80
CA VAL A 282 -37.41 7.66 26.00
C VAL A 282 -38.87 7.41 25.61
N HIS A 283 -39.21 6.20 25.19
CA HIS A 283 -40.60 5.80 24.90
C HIS A 283 -41.52 5.92 26.12
N ALA A 284 -41.05 5.54 27.30
CA ALA A 284 -41.79 5.72 28.54
C ALA A 284 -42.02 7.21 28.88
N ALA A 285 -41.00 8.06 28.69
CA ALA A 285 -41.12 9.52 28.88
C ALA A 285 -42.11 10.14 27.88
N LEU A 286 -42.07 9.74 26.61
CA LEU A 286 -43.04 10.19 25.61
C LEU A 286 -44.48 9.79 25.98
N ARG A 287 -44.69 8.62 26.59
CA ARG A 287 -46.02 8.24 27.09
C ARG A 287 -46.49 9.10 28.26
N LEU A 288 -45.57 9.58 29.10
CA LEU A 288 -45.90 10.51 30.19
C LEU A 288 -46.32 11.87 29.64
N ASP A 289 -45.76 12.28 28.51
CA ASP A 289 -46.14 13.50 27.77
C ASP A 289 -47.40 13.29 26.90
N GLU A 290 -48.16 12.20 27.09
CA GLU A 290 -49.35 11.83 26.31
C GLU A 290 -49.11 11.59 24.80
N ILE A 291 -47.85 11.43 24.38
CA ILE A 291 -47.48 11.17 22.98
C ILE A 291 -47.55 9.67 22.70
N VAL A 292 -48.59 9.24 21.99
CA VAL A 292 -48.80 7.82 21.64
C VAL A 292 -48.02 7.46 20.38
N VAL A 293 -46.85 6.83 20.58
CA VAL A 293 -46.02 6.30 19.49
C VAL A 293 -45.59 4.86 19.76
N SER A 294 -45.31 4.12 18.69
CA SER A 294 -44.74 2.78 18.80
C SER A 294 -43.29 2.84 19.26
N GLU A 295 -42.90 1.96 20.17
CA GLU A 295 -41.51 1.81 20.63
C GLU A 295 -40.54 1.60 19.45
N LYS A 296 -40.97 0.89 18.39
CA LYS A 296 -40.16 0.68 17.17
C LYS A 296 -39.85 1.98 16.44
N VAL A 297 -40.79 2.94 16.45
CA VAL A 297 -40.59 4.26 15.82
C VAL A 297 -39.55 5.05 16.61
N VAL A 298 -39.64 5.07 17.94
CA VAL A 298 -38.65 5.71 18.81
C VAL A 298 -37.26 5.10 18.60
N CYS A 299 -37.17 3.77 18.57
CA CYS A 299 -35.91 3.06 18.33
C CYS A 299 -35.31 3.40 16.95
N ARG A 300 -36.14 3.48 15.91
CA ARG A 300 -35.71 3.83 14.55
C ARG A 300 -35.17 5.26 14.50
N ILE A 301 -35.91 6.23 15.04
CA ILE A 301 -35.52 7.64 15.08
C ILE A 301 -34.21 7.83 15.86
N MET A 302 -34.11 7.26 17.06
CA MET A 302 -32.87 7.36 17.84
C MET A 302 -31.67 6.73 17.13
N LYS A 303 -31.88 5.68 16.32
CA LYS A 303 -30.81 5.07 15.53
C LYS A 303 -30.40 5.93 14.34
N GLU A 304 -31.36 6.50 13.61
CA GLU A 304 -31.13 7.40 12.48
C GLU A 304 -30.35 8.65 12.91
N GLU A 305 -30.63 9.19 14.11
CA GLU A 305 -29.96 10.37 14.68
C GLU A 305 -28.71 10.07 15.52
N GLY A 306 -28.32 8.80 15.68
CA GLY A 306 -27.14 8.43 16.47
C GLY A 306 -27.27 8.71 17.99
N LEU A 307 -28.49 8.77 18.53
CA LEU A 307 -28.76 8.96 19.95
C LEU A 307 -28.49 7.68 20.75
N ILE A 308 -27.22 7.42 21.04
CA ILE A 308 -26.77 6.22 21.73
C ILE A 308 -26.67 6.48 23.23
N ALA A 309 -27.47 5.74 24.01
CA ALA A 309 -27.44 5.85 25.46
C ALA A 309 -26.07 5.48 26.04
N LYS A 310 -25.51 6.38 26.85
CA LYS A 310 -24.28 6.17 27.61
C LYS A 310 -24.49 5.03 28.59
N ARG A 311 -23.72 3.94 28.43
CA ARG A 311 -23.68 2.84 29.38
C ARG A 311 -22.40 2.96 30.20
N PRO A 312 -22.47 3.01 31.54
CA PRO A 312 -21.28 2.87 32.35
C PRO A 312 -20.70 1.48 32.10
N THR A 313 -19.46 1.43 31.60
CA THR A 313 -18.71 0.18 31.58
C THR A 313 -18.35 -0.14 33.02
N LYS A 314 -18.90 -1.23 33.56
CA LYS A 314 -18.39 -1.79 34.83
C LYS A 314 -16.95 -2.23 34.55
N ARG A 315 -15.96 -1.38 34.83
CA ARG A 315 -14.56 -1.83 34.85
C ARG A 315 -14.47 -2.91 35.91
N LYS A 316 -14.14 -4.13 35.49
CA LYS A 316 -13.78 -5.20 36.44
C LYS A 316 -12.52 -4.72 37.17
N TYR A 317 -12.54 -4.79 38.50
CA TYR A 317 -11.35 -4.54 39.30
C TYR A 317 -10.22 -5.46 38.83
N SER A 318 -9.04 -4.90 38.58
CA SER A 318 -7.82 -5.67 38.28
C SER A 318 -6.84 -5.44 39.41
N SER A 319 -6.52 -6.49 40.15
CA SER A 319 -5.47 -6.49 41.19
C SER A 319 -4.06 -6.55 40.60
N TYR A 320 -3.94 -6.79 39.29
CA TYR A 320 -2.65 -6.92 38.61
C TYR A 320 -1.92 -5.57 38.57
N LYS A 321 -0.81 -5.48 39.33
CA LYS A 321 0.04 -4.28 39.43
C LYS A 321 1.31 -4.34 38.54
N GLY A 322 1.40 -5.32 37.64
CA GLY A 322 2.60 -5.59 36.84
C GLY A 322 3.44 -6.75 37.39
N GLU A 323 4.53 -7.08 36.69
CA GLU A 323 5.46 -8.15 37.11
C GLU A 323 6.47 -7.60 38.12
N ILE A 324 6.65 -8.31 39.24
CA ILE A 324 7.56 -7.92 40.33
C ILE A 324 9.00 -8.38 40.03
N SER A 325 9.17 -9.46 39.27
CA SER A 325 10.46 -10.00 38.83
C SER A 325 10.40 -10.47 37.38
N GLU A 326 11.54 -10.74 36.78
CA GLU A 326 11.62 -11.37 35.44
C GLU A 326 10.93 -12.74 35.48
N ALA A 327 10.08 -13.02 34.49
CA ALA A 327 9.35 -14.27 34.46
C ALA A 327 10.27 -15.43 34.02
N PRO A 328 10.21 -16.59 34.70
CA PRO A 328 10.87 -17.80 34.22
C PRO A 328 10.41 -18.17 32.80
N GLU A 329 11.28 -18.86 32.06
CA GLU A 329 10.96 -19.36 30.73
C GLU A 329 9.77 -20.32 30.79
N ASN A 330 8.82 -20.18 29.84
CA ASN A 330 7.67 -21.07 29.79
C ASN A 330 8.02 -22.37 29.04
N LEU A 331 8.60 -23.32 29.76
CA LEU A 331 9.02 -24.62 29.22
C LEU A 331 7.85 -25.48 28.71
N VAL A 332 6.66 -25.31 29.30
CA VAL A 332 5.47 -26.11 28.99
C VAL A 332 4.85 -25.74 27.65
N ALA A 333 4.93 -24.46 27.24
CA ALA A 333 4.42 -23.98 25.94
C ALA A 333 2.98 -24.44 25.57
N ARG A 334 2.13 -24.68 26.58
CA ARG A 334 0.75 -25.24 26.48
C ARG A 334 0.65 -26.72 26.09
N ASP A 335 1.74 -27.47 26.20
CA ASP A 335 1.75 -28.92 26.14
C ASP A 335 1.71 -29.50 27.57
N PHE A 336 0.55 -29.99 27.98
CA PHE A 336 0.30 -30.49 29.34
C PHE A 336 0.36 -32.01 29.43
N HIS A 337 1.17 -32.63 28.59
CA HIS A 337 1.40 -34.07 28.58
C HIS A 337 2.81 -34.40 29.07
N ALA A 338 2.93 -35.48 29.84
CA ALA A 338 4.20 -36.08 30.21
C ALA A 338 4.22 -37.56 29.85
N ASP A 339 5.37 -38.05 29.39
CA ASP A 339 5.56 -39.45 28.99
C ASP A 339 5.80 -40.39 30.19
N ASP A 340 6.25 -39.85 31.33
CA ASP A 340 6.52 -40.58 32.57
C ASP A 340 6.04 -39.77 33.80
N PRO A 341 5.74 -40.43 34.94
CA PRO A 341 5.40 -39.76 36.20
C PRO A 341 6.48 -38.77 36.64
N ASN A 342 6.08 -37.72 37.37
CA ASN A 342 6.98 -36.72 37.94
C ASN A 342 7.90 -35.98 36.94
N LEU A 343 7.53 -35.93 35.66
CA LEU A 343 8.20 -35.07 34.68
C LEU A 343 7.60 -33.66 34.62
N LEU A 344 6.28 -33.54 34.75
CA LEU A 344 5.57 -32.26 34.65
C LEU A 344 4.46 -32.20 35.68
N TRP A 345 4.51 -31.17 36.52
CA TRP A 345 3.54 -30.89 37.56
C TRP A 345 2.79 -29.60 37.27
N LEU A 346 1.47 -29.63 37.46
CA LEU A 346 0.60 -28.46 37.38
C LEU A 346 0.08 -28.07 38.76
N THR A 347 0.12 -26.78 39.07
CA THR A 347 -0.47 -26.24 40.30
C THR A 347 -1.35 -25.02 40.04
N ASP A 348 -2.48 -24.97 40.75
CA ASP A 348 -3.37 -23.82 40.81
C ASP A 348 -4.01 -23.69 42.20
N ILE A 349 -4.56 -22.50 42.50
CA ILE A 349 -5.36 -22.25 43.71
C ILE A 349 -6.83 -22.10 43.31
N ALA A 350 -7.66 -23.02 43.80
CA ALA A 350 -9.10 -22.94 43.63
C ALA A 350 -9.77 -22.25 44.85
N GLU A 351 -10.60 -21.24 44.60
CA GLU A 351 -11.46 -20.61 45.62
C GLU A 351 -12.85 -21.26 45.63
N PHE A 352 -13.26 -21.74 46.80
CA PHE A 352 -14.60 -22.26 47.06
C PHE A 352 -15.35 -21.33 48.01
N SER A 353 -16.54 -20.88 47.58
CA SER A 353 -17.43 -20.07 48.41
C SER A 353 -18.49 -20.96 49.06
N ILE A 354 -18.41 -21.14 50.38
CA ILE A 354 -19.39 -21.90 51.17
C ILE A 354 -20.13 -20.98 52.15
N PRO A 355 -21.28 -21.39 52.73
CA PRO A 355 -22.02 -20.54 53.68
C PRO A 355 -21.20 -20.10 54.90
N ALA A 356 -20.20 -20.88 55.31
CA ALA A 356 -19.31 -20.57 56.43
C ALA A 356 -18.16 -19.60 56.09
N GLY A 357 -18.00 -19.23 54.82
CA GLY A 357 -16.91 -18.37 54.35
C GLY A 357 -16.22 -18.91 53.10
N LYS A 358 -15.04 -18.37 52.80
CA LYS A 358 -14.22 -18.81 51.67
C LYS A 358 -13.19 -19.83 52.11
N ILE A 359 -12.98 -20.85 51.29
CA ILE A 359 -11.91 -21.84 51.43
C ILE A 359 -11.08 -21.83 50.16
N TYR A 360 -9.77 -21.91 50.31
CA TYR A 360 -8.79 -21.99 49.24
C TYR A 360 -8.14 -23.36 49.27
N LEU A 361 -8.09 -24.01 48.12
CA LEU A 361 -7.43 -25.30 47.90
C LEU A 361 -6.26 -25.07 46.96
N SER A 362 -5.07 -25.49 47.35
CA SER A 362 -3.92 -25.58 46.46
C SER A 362 -3.61 -27.05 46.21
N SER A 363 -3.38 -27.43 44.96
CA SER A 363 -3.11 -28.82 44.58
C SER A 363 -2.05 -28.91 43.50
N ILE A 364 -1.20 -29.93 43.57
CA ILE A 364 -0.30 -30.36 42.49
C ILE A 364 -0.89 -31.60 41.80
N ILE A 365 -0.93 -31.55 40.47
CA ILE A 365 -1.40 -32.62 39.59
C ILE A 365 -0.25 -33.06 38.69
N ASP A 366 -0.05 -34.37 38.55
CA ASP A 366 0.87 -34.95 37.57
C ASP A 366 0.25 -34.95 36.17
N CYS A 367 0.99 -34.48 35.17
CA CYS A 367 0.54 -34.47 33.77
C CYS A 367 0.67 -35.82 33.05
N PHE A 368 1.26 -36.84 33.68
CA PHE A 368 1.32 -38.19 33.13
C PHE A 368 -0.06 -38.87 33.15
N ASP A 369 -0.67 -38.97 34.32
CA ASP A 369 -1.94 -39.69 34.54
C ASP A 369 -3.05 -38.83 35.18
N GLY A 370 -2.77 -37.57 35.51
CA GLY A 370 -3.70 -36.67 36.18
C GLY A 370 -3.80 -36.90 37.69
N MET A 371 -2.88 -37.67 38.30
CA MET A 371 -2.91 -37.95 39.73
C MET A 371 -2.65 -36.69 40.55
N CYS A 372 -3.48 -36.45 41.58
CA CYS A 372 -3.21 -35.41 42.56
C CYS A 372 -2.13 -35.88 43.53
N ILE A 373 -0.94 -35.30 43.41
CA ILE A 373 0.24 -35.67 44.19
C ILE A 373 0.12 -35.15 45.61
N ALA A 374 -0.24 -33.87 45.77
CA ALA A 374 -0.45 -33.25 47.07
C ALA A 374 -1.47 -32.14 46.97
N TRP A 375 -2.08 -31.82 48.11
CA TRP A 375 -2.98 -30.69 48.25
C TRP A 375 -2.93 -30.14 49.68
N SER A 376 -3.29 -28.87 49.82
CA SER A 376 -3.47 -28.19 51.10
C SER A 376 -4.69 -27.28 51.03
N GLN A 377 -5.28 -26.97 52.19
CA GLN A 377 -6.45 -26.09 52.27
C GLN A 377 -6.29 -25.03 53.37
N SER A 378 -6.86 -23.85 53.16
CA SER A 378 -6.83 -22.74 54.12
C SER A 378 -8.04 -21.84 53.94
N THR A 379 -8.39 -21.06 54.97
CA THR A 379 -9.42 -20.01 54.89
C THR A 379 -8.91 -18.72 54.26
N SER A 380 -7.60 -18.65 53.96
CA SER A 380 -6.94 -17.51 53.33
C SER A 380 -6.00 -18.00 52.22
N PRO A 381 -5.93 -17.30 51.06
CA PRO A 381 -4.94 -17.59 50.03
C PRO A 381 -3.63 -16.97 50.50
N ASN A 382 -3.02 -17.59 51.49
CA ASN A 382 -1.73 -17.20 51.99
C ASN A 382 -0.68 -18.10 51.37
N ALA A 383 0.53 -17.77 51.72
CA ALA A 383 1.66 -18.28 51.03
C ALA A 383 2.11 -19.62 51.71
N ASP A 384 1.83 -19.78 53.02
CA ASP A 384 1.91 -21.06 53.73
C ASP A 384 1.06 -22.17 53.10
N LEU A 385 -0.12 -21.85 52.57
CA LEU A 385 -0.97 -22.79 51.83
C LEU A 385 -0.17 -23.45 50.70
N VAL A 386 0.42 -22.64 49.83
CA VAL A 386 1.10 -23.10 48.62
C VAL A 386 2.44 -23.78 48.97
N ASN A 387 3.19 -23.23 49.94
CA ASN A 387 4.45 -23.83 50.39
C ASN A 387 4.28 -25.20 51.03
N SER A 388 3.30 -25.34 51.94
CA SER A 388 3.05 -26.61 52.62
C SER A 388 2.63 -27.69 51.64
N MET A 389 1.89 -27.33 50.59
CA MET A 389 1.52 -28.22 49.50
C MET A 389 2.75 -28.65 48.69
N LEU A 390 3.64 -27.72 48.32
CA LEU A 390 4.87 -28.05 47.60
C LEU A 390 5.82 -28.94 48.44
N ASP A 391 5.99 -28.62 49.72
CA ASP A 391 6.77 -29.43 50.65
C ASP A 391 6.20 -30.86 50.76
N ALA A 392 4.87 -31.00 50.79
CA ALA A 392 4.21 -32.31 50.80
C ALA A 392 4.38 -33.06 49.47
N ALA A 393 4.32 -32.38 48.32
CA ALA A 393 4.56 -32.99 47.02
C ALA A 393 6.02 -33.46 46.87
N ALA A 394 6.97 -32.59 47.19
CA ALA A 394 8.40 -32.88 47.11
C ALA A 394 8.82 -34.03 48.02
N SER A 395 8.15 -34.22 49.17
CA SER A 395 8.41 -35.35 50.07
C SER A 395 8.12 -36.73 49.45
N LYS A 396 7.38 -36.77 48.34
CA LYS A 396 7.02 -37.99 47.61
C LYS A 396 7.94 -38.28 46.43
N LEU A 397 8.85 -37.37 46.08
CA LEU A 397 9.82 -37.57 45.01
C LEU A 397 10.86 -38.61 45.42
N HIS A 398 11.24 -39.45 44.46
CA HIS A 398 12.37 -40.35 44.57
C HIS A 398 13.70 -39.64 44.27
N GLU A 399 14.82 -40.24 44.69
CA GLU A 399 16.15 -39.68 44.46
C GLU A 399 16.43 -39.57 42.94
N GLY A 400 16.71 -38.36 42.46
CA GLY A 400 16.96 -38.05 41.06
C GLY A 400 15.74 -37.55 40.26
N GLU A 401 14.55 -37.49 40.88
CA GLU A 401 13.36 -36.92 40.23
C GLU A 401 13.33 -35.38 40.37
N HIS A 402 13.22 -34.70 39.23
CA HIS A 402 13.26 -33.23 39.12
C HIS A 402 12.16 -32.75 38.16
N PRO A 403 10.90 -32.67 38.62
CA PRO A 403 9.76 -32.28 37.78
C PRO A 403 9.88 -30.83 37.31
N ILE A 404 9.30 -30.57 36.14
CA ILE A 404 9.01 -29.20 35.69
C ILE A 404 7.76 -28.72 36.42
N GLY A 405 7.84 -27.58 37.11
CA GLY A 405 6.73 -27.02 37.87
C GLY A 405 6.02 -25.91 37.10
N HIS A 406 4.77 -26.13 36.70
CA HIS A 406 3.97 -25.13 36.01
C HIS A 406 2.86 -24.54 36.88
N SER A 407 2.91 -23.23 37.07
CA SER A 407 1.91 -22.44 37.78
C SER A 407 1.46 -21.24 36.96
N ASP A 408 0.39 -20.59 37.40
CA ASP A 408 0.08 -19.23 36.92
C ASP A 408 1.11 -18.21 37.43
N ARG A 409 0.94 -16.94 37.04
CA ARG A 409 1.79 -15.81 37.49
C ARG A 409 1.26 -15.15 38.77
N GLY A 410 0.50 -15.86 39.58
CA GLY A 410 0.00 -15.39 40.87
C GLY A 410 1.13 -15.04 41.84
N CYS A 411 0.87 -14.13 42.78
CA CYS A 411 1.89 -13.68 43.73
C CYS A 411 2.44 -14.83 44.61
N HIS A 412 1.62 -15.85 44.88
CA HIS A 412 1.98 -17.02 45.69
C HIS A 412 3.05 -17.92 45.06
N TYR A 413 3.21 -17.88 43.73
CA TYR A 413 4.24 -18.66 43.02
C TYR A 413 5.48 -17.83 42.68
N ARG A 414 5.50 -16.54 43.08
CA ARG A 414 6.56 -15.58 42.75
C ARG A 414 7.27 -14.99 43.96
N TRP A 415 6.77 -15.26 45.15
CA TRP A 415 7.42 -14.86 46.40
C TRP A 415 8.67 -15.70 46.71
N PRO A 416 9.61 -15.17 47.52
CA PRO A 416 10.89 -15.84 47.78
C PRO A 416 10.75 -17.26 48.35
N GLY A 417 9.76 -17.51 49.19
CA GLY A 417 9.58 -18.81 49.85
C GLY A 417 9.19 -19.96 48.90
N TRP A 418 8.55 -19.66 47.77
CA TRP A 418 8.28 -20.64 46.71
C TRP A 418 9.54 -20.92 45.90
N ILE A 419 10.22 -19.86 45.45
CA ILE A 419 11.43 -19.96 44.62
C ILE A 419 12.50 -20.78 45.35
N GLU A 420 12.74 -20.49 46.64
CA GLU A 420 13.71 -21.23 47.45
C GLU A 420 13.37 -22.73 47.55
N ARG A 421 12.07 -23.09 47.58
CA ARG A 421 11.64 -24.49 47.61
C ARG A 421 11.81 -25.18 46.27
N CYS A 422 11.45 -24.50 45.18
CA CYS A 422 11.70 -25.03 43.84
C CYS A 422 13.19 -25.31 43.63
N GLU A 423 14.05 -24.36 43.99
CA GLU A 423 15.51 -24.53 43.93
C GLU A 423 15.99 -25.68 44.83
N ARG A 424 15.47 -25.77 46.06
CA ARG A 424 15.84 -26.82 47.03
C ARG A 424 15.48 -28.23 46.56
N TYR A 425 14.32 -28.40 45.94
CA TYR A 425 13.83 -29.71 45.49
C TYR A 425 14.18 -30.01 44.01
N GLY A 426 14.88 -29.10 43.34
CA GLY A 426 15.24 -29.24 41.92
C GLY A 426 14.04 -29.20 40.98
N ILE A 427 13.00 -28.44 41.33
CA ILE A 427 11.83 -28.20 40.50
C ILE A 427 12.13 -27.01 39.60
N THR A 428 12.07 -27.21 38.28
CA THR A 428 12.42 -26.19 37.29
C THR A 428 11.24 -25.31 36.91
#